data_AF-G9WJM1-F1
#
_entry.id   AF-G9WJM1-F1
#
_cell.length_a   1.000
_cell.length_b   1.000
_cell.length_c   1.000
_cell.angle_alpha   90.00
_cell.angle_beta   90.00
_cell.angle_gamma   90.00
#
_symmetry.space_group_name_H-M   'P 1'
#
loop_
_entity.id
_entity.type
_entity.pdbx_description
1 polymer ?
#
loop_
_entity_poly.entity_id
_entity_poly.type
_entity_poly.pdbx_seq_one_letter_code
_entity_poly.pdbx_strand_id
1 'polypeptide(L)' 'MNKFGTQEKAAKALHISRSSLNQKLNGKQEWTAQQIQVLIHTLDISDQDIEMLFFDGKC' A
#
# COMPACT_ATOMS: atom_id res chain seq x y z
N MET A 1 8.30 2.74 13.03
CA MET A 1 9.20 1.65 12.60
C MET A 1 8.73 1.15 11.24
N ASN A 2 9.63 1.01 10.25
CA ASN A 2 9.29 0.46 8.93
C ASN A 2 8.90 -1.02 9.06
N LYS A 3 7.59 -1.33 9.06
CA LYS A 3 7.12 -2.73 9.26
C LYS A 3 7.57 -3.70 8.17
N PHE A 4 7.82 -3.21 6.96
CA PHE A 4 8.46 -3.99 5.90
C PHE A 4 10.00 -3.96 5.95
N GLY A 5 10.60 -3.00 6.64
CA GLY A 5 12.05 -2.72 6.60
C GLY A 5 12.52 -2.07 5.29
N THR A 6 12.25 -2.68 4.13
CA THR A 6 12.65 -2.20 2.80
C THR A 6 11.53 -2.29 1.77
N GLN A 7 11.65 -1.52 0.67
CA GLN A 7 10.73 -1.61 -0.46
C GLN A 7 10.73 -2.99 -1.14
N GLU A 8 11.86 -3.72 -1.18
CA GLU A 8 11.89 -5.12 -1.65
C GLU A 8 10.94 -6.01 -0.84
N LYS A 9 10.97 -5.88 0.49
CA LYS A 9 10.15 -6.71 1.38
C LYS A 9 8.68 -6.37 1.25
N ALA A 10 8.34 -5.10 1.08
CA ALA A 10 6.98 -4.66 0.77
C ALA A 10 6.48 -5.23 -0.57
N ALA A 11 7.29 -5.14 -1.62
CA ALA A 11 6.95 -5.68 -2.94
C ALA A 11 6.71 -7.19 -2.89
N LYS A 12 7.56 -7.93 -2.14
CA LYS A 12 7.39 -9.37 -1.91
C LYS A 12 6.09 -9.71 -1.19
N ALA A 13 5.76 -9.01 -0.11
CA ALA A 13 4.51 -9.23 0.64
C ALA A 13 3.25 -8.95 -0.19
N LEU A 14 3.35 -8.00 -1.13
CA LEU A 14 2.27 -7.63 -2.05
C LEU A 14 2.23 -8.49 -3.33
N HIS A 15 3.15 -9.44 -3.48
CA HIS A 15 3.30 -10.26 -4.69
C HIS A 15 3.42 -9.43 -5.98
N ILE A 16 4.12 -8.29 -5.93
CA ILE A 16 4.37 -7.41 -7.07
C ILE A 16 5.88 -7.16 -7.28
N SER A 17 6.24 -6.67 -8.46
CA SER A 17 7.61 -6.20 -8.71
C SER A 17 7.90 -4.89 -7.97
N ARG A 18 9.19 -4.63 -7.73
CA ARG A 18 9.63 -3.34 -7.15
C ARG A 18 9.25 -2.14 -8.03
N SER A 19 9.28 -2.30 -9.35
CA SER A 19 8.86 -1.26 -10.30
C SER A 19 7.37 -0.97 -10.18
N SER A 20 6.53 -1.99 -10.06
CA SER A 20 5.08 -1.85 -9.84
C SER A 20 4.78 -1.17 -8.51
N LEU A 21 5.47 -1.58 -7.44
CA LEU A 21 5.38 -0.89 -6.15
C LEU A 21 5.72 0.61 -6.27
N ASN A 22 6.80 0.94 -6.98
CA ASN A 22 7.22 2.32 -7.19
C ASN A 22 6.18 3.12 -7.99
N GLN A 23 5.59 2.54 -9.05
CA GLN A 23 4.52 3.19 -9.80
C GLN A 23 3.29 3.48 -8.92
N LYS A 24 2.89 2.52 -8.07
CA LYS A 24 1.76 2.70 -7.15
C LYS A 24 2.01 3.77 -6.09
N LEU A 25 3.20 3.77 -5.48
CA LEU A 25 3.59 4.80 -4.50
C LEU A 25 3.65 6.22 -5.10
N ASN A 26 3.92 6.33 -6.41
CA ASN A 26 3.92 7.62 -7.12
C ASN A 26 2.55 7.95 -7.75
N GLY A 27 1.48 7.22 -7.40
CA GLY A 27 0.14 7.45 -7.95
C GLY A 27 0.00 7.18 -9.45
N LYS A 28 0.98 6.52 -10.08
CA LYS A 28 0.95 6.17 -11.51
C LYS A 28 0.15 4.90 -11.80
N GLN A 29 -0.20 4.15 -10.75
CA GLN A 29 -0.98 2.93 -10.84
C GLN A 29 -1.82 2.76 -9.57
N GLU A 30 -3.09 2.42 -9.73
CA GLU A 30 -3.99 2.26 -8.60
C GLU A 30 -3.70 0.99 -7.79
N TRP A 31 -4.12 1.00 -6.52
CA TRP A 31 -4.05 -0.16 -5.62
C TRP A 31 -5.28 -1.05 -5.79
N THR A 32 -5.11 -2.37 -5.72
CA THR A 32 -6.26 -3.28 -5.65
C THR A 32 -6.73 -3.44 -4.21
N ALA A 33 -8.00 -3.80 -4.00
CA ALA A 33 -8.55 -4.03 -2.67
C ALA A 33 -7.73 -5.06 -1.85
N GLN A 34 -7.28 -6.14 -2.49
CA GLN A 34 -6.42 -7.15 -1.86
C GLN A 34 -5.06 -6.57 -1.42
N GLN A 35 -4.45 -5.71 -2.23
CA GLN A 35 -3.19 -5.05 -1.88
C GLN A 35 -3.37 -4.06 -0.72
N ILE A 36 -4.48 -3.32 -0.72
CA ILE A 36 -4.86 -2.41 0.36
C ILE A 36 -5.01 -3.21 1.67
N GLN A 37 -5.73 -4.34 1.66
CA GLN A 37 -5.87 -5.21 2.83
C GLN A 37 -4.52 -5.73 3.36
N VAL A 38 -3.61 -6.16 2.49
CA VAL A 38 -2.26 -6.59 2.91
C VAL A 38 -1.48 -5.43 3.54
N LEU A 39 -1.57 -4.23 2.97
CA LEU A 39 -0.94 -3.05 3.54
C LEU A 39 -1.50 -2.70 4.90
N ILE A 40 -2.83 -2.72 5.07
CA ILE A 40 -3.50 -2.46 6.35
C ILE A 40 -3.03 -3.45 7.41
N HIS A 41 -3.07 -4.74 7.08
CA HIS A 41 -2.69 -5.79 8.03
C HIS A 41 -1.20 -5.73 8.39
N THR A 42 -0.33 -5.42 7.41
CA THR A 42 1.11 -5.42 7.65
C THR A 42 1.60 -4.10 8.27
N LEU A 43 0.96 -2.98 7.96
CA LEU A 43 1.30 -1.67 8.47
C LEU A 43 0.55 -1.33 9.77
N ASP A 44 -0.53 -2.07 10.09
CA ASP A 44 -1.47 -1.81 11.20
C ASP A 44 -1.99 -0.38 11.13
N ILE A 45 -2.42 -0.03 9.93
CA ILE A 45 -3.04 1.26 9.63
C ILE A 45 -4.48 1.17 10.16
N SER A 46 -4.91 2.20 10.89
CA SER A 46 -6.28 2.24 11.39
C SER A 46 -7.28 2.46 10.25
N ASP A 47 -8.52 1.99 10.41
CA ASP A 47 -9.52 2.10 9.33
C ASP A 47 -9.78 3.55 8.89
N GLN A 48 -9.63 4.51 9.82
CA GLN A 48 -9.78 5.94 9.54
C GLN A 48 -8.66 6.48 8.63
N ASP A 49 -7.45 5.96 8.77
CA ASP A 49 -6.30 6.37 7.96
C ASP A 49 -6.35 5.76 6.55
N ILE A 50 -7.02 4.61 6.37
CA ILE A 50 -7.19 3.96 5.06
C ILE A 50 -7.92 4.90 4.10
N GLU A 51 -9.01 5.50 4.57
CA GLU A 51 -9.86 6.36 3.75
C GLU A 51 -9.04 7.52 3.20
N MET A 52 -8.28 8.21 4.04
CA MET A 52 -7.38 9.29 3.59
C MET A 52 -6.19 8.83 2.73
N LEU A 53 -5.69 7.61 2.92
CA LEU A 53 -4.49 7.12 2.23
C LEU A 53 -4.76 6.56 0.84
N PHE A 54 -5.91 5.92 0.65
CA PHE A 54 -6.23 5.19 -0.59
C PHE A 54 -7.43 5.76 -1.33
N PHE A 55 -8.27 6.55 -0.67
CA PHE A 55 -9.46 7.13 -1.27
C PHE A 55 -9.33 8.65 -1.24
N ASP A 56 -9.41 9.27 -2.41
CA ASP A 56 -9.49 10.72 -2.48
C ASP A 56 -10.85 11.07 -1.84
N GLY A 57 -10.84 11.77 -0.70
CA GLY A 57 -12.00 12.06 0.15
C GLY A 57 -13.04 12.98 -0.51
N LYS A 58 -13.42 12.69 -1.75
CA LYS A 58 -14.55 13.27 -2.46
C LYS A 58 -15.76 12.37 -2.18
N CYS A 59 -16.31 12.52 -0.99
CA CYS A 59 -17.76 12.39 -0.84
C CYS A 59 -18.44 13.53 -1.60
#